data_AF-A0A7X7VXG6-F1
#
_entry.id   AF-A0A7X7VXG6-F1
#
_cell.length_a   1.000
_cell.length_b   1.000
_cell.length_c   1.000
_cell.angle_alpha   90.00
_cell.angle_beta   90.00
_cell.angle_gamma   90.00
#
_symmetry.space_group_name_H-M   'P 1'
#
loop_
_entity.id
_entity.type
_entity.pdbx_description
1 polymer ?
#
loop_
_entity_poly.entity_id
_entity_poly.type
_entity_poly.pdbx_seq_one_letter_code
_entity_poly.pdbx_strand_id
1 'polypeptide(L)'
;MSKIDKNKIGKLLNKRTLKYGTNAAIITAAVIVLAIMLNLIIGMLDLRLDLTPNKLFSLSETTVDILNELDKDVEIIGLFDDGTIASDSEYKQVTDLLSLYDKYPRVTVRYVDPDRNPGIINQLDPEDTLDLGKKDFVVRSTVNGVEKKKKLEY
;
A
#
# COMPACT_ATOMS: atom_id res chain seq x y z
N MET A 1 7.32 60.80 17.80
CA MET A 1 8.25 59.71 18.17
C MET A 1 7.76 59.07 19.47
N SER A 2 7.08 57.91 19.42
CA SER A 2 6.55 57.24 20.62
C SER A 2 7.66 56.43 21.29
N LYS A 3 8.00 56.77 22.55
CA LYS A 3 8.92 55.96 23.37
C LYS A 3 8.19 54.70 23.80
N ILE A 4 8.61 53.56 23.28
CA ILE A 4 8.12 52.25 23.73
C ILE A 4 8.55 52.06 25.20
N ASP A 5 7.54 51.95 26.05
CA ASP A 5 7.67 51.89 27.50
C ASP A 5 8.14 50.49 27.93
N LYS A 6 9.46 50.31 28.05
CA LYS A 6 10.11 49.02 28.35
C LYS A 6 9.56 48.35 29.63
N ASN A 7 9.05 49.15 30.58
CA ASN A 7 8.43 48.67 31.82
C ASN A 7 7.06 47.98 31.61
N LYS A 8 6.30 48.35 30.57
CA LYS A 8 5.05 47.64 30.24
C LYS A 8 5.31 46.28 29.61
N ILE A 9 6.36 46.17 28.80
CA ILE A 9 6.81 44.90 28.18
C ILE A 9 7.26 43.91 29.28
N GLY A 10 8.06 44.37 30.24
CA GLY A 10 8.50 43.54 31.38
C GLY A 10 7.35 43.04 32.26
N LYS A 11 6.29 43.85 32.46
CA LYS A 11 5.09 43.42 33.21
C LYS A 11 4.20 42.44 32.43
N LEU A 12 4.14 42.55 31.11
CA LEU A 12 3.42 41.59 30.26
C LEU A 12 4.08 40.21 30.27
N LEU A 13 5.42 40.17 30.30
CA LEU A 13 6.22 38.93 30.36
C LEU A 13 6.19 38.24 31.75
N ASN A 14 5.84 38.96 32.81
CA ASN A 14 5.87 38.47 34.19
C ASN A 14 4.53 37.91 34.72
N LYS A 15 3.54 37.67 33.85
CA LYS A 15 2.31 36.98 34.26
C LYS A 15 2.57 35.48 34.32
N ARG A 16 2.20 34.83 35.44
CA ARG A 16 2.31 33.37 35.69
C ARG A 16 1.79 32.49 34.53
N THR A 17 0.93 33.02 33.68
CA THR A 17 0.42 32.40 32.45
C THR A 17 1.47 32.21 31.34
N LEU A 18 2.54 33.03 31.29
CA LEU A 18 3.66 32.81 30.36
C LEU A 18 4.50 31.59 30.73
N LYS A 19 4.57 31.17 32.00
CA LYS A 19 5.38 30.00 32.38
C LYS A 19 4.86 28.70 31.74
N TYR A 20 3.54 28.57 31.61
CA TYR A 20 2.91 27.45 30.90
C TYR A 20 3.04 27.60 29.37
N GLY A 21 2.96 28.83 28.85
CA GLY A 21 3.16 29.11 27.41
C GLY A 21 4.60 28.92 26.93
N THR A 22 5.60 29.24 27.76
CA THR A 22 7.02 29.04 27.44
C THR A 22 7.37 27.54 27.40
N ASN A 23 6.87 26.74 28.36
CA ASN A 23 7.06 25.30 28.32
C ASN A 23 6.38 24.67 27.09
N ALA A 24 5.16 25.11 26.75
CA ALA A 24 4.50 24.67 25.53
C ALA A 24 5.31 25.03 24.28
N ALA A 25 5.85 26.26 24.19
CA ALA A 25 6.69 26.69 23.07
C ALA A 25 7.98 25.87 22.94
N ILE A 26 8.64 25.54 24.06
CA ILE A 26 9.83 24.67 24.07
C ILE A 26 9.48 23.26 23.58
N ILE A 27 8.38 22.69 24.06
CA ILE A 27 7.90 21.36 23.62
C ILE A 27 7.55 21.39 22.14
N THR A 28 6.82 22.40 21.67
CA THR A 28 6.47 22.56 20.25
C THR A 28 7.73 22.67 19.38
N ALA A 29 8.71 23.47 19.79
CA ALA A 29 9.98 23.60 19.08
C ALA A 29 10.72 22.25 19.03
N ALA A 30 10.75 21.50 20.13
CA ALA A 30 11.36 20.17 20.17
C ALA A 30 10.66 19.17 19.24
N VAL A 31 9.32 19.16 19.20
CA VAL A 31 8.53 18.33 18.28
C VAL A 31 8.82 18.68 16.81
N ILE A 32 8.94 19.96 16.47
CA ILE A 32 9.28 20.40 15.11
C ILE A 32 10.67 19.89 14.72
N VAL A 33 11.66 20.04 15.61
CA VAL A 33 13.02 19.54 15.36
C VAL A 33 13.02 18.03 15.15
N LEU A 34 12.30 17.28 16.00
CA LEU A 34 12.15 15.83 15.84
C LEU A 34 11.47 15.47 14.50
N ALA A 35 10.42 16.17 14.11
CA ALA A 35 9.73 15.94 12.84
C ALA A 35 10.66 16.17 11.64
N ILE A 36 11.48 17.22 11.67
CA ILE A 36 12.48 17.50 10.62
C ILE A 36 13.52 16.37 10.56
N MET A 37 14.04 15.94 11.71
CA MET A 37 15.02 14.84 11.78
C MET A 37 14.44 13.52 11.25
N LEU A 38 13.20 13.18 11.62
CA LEU A 38 12.49 12.02 11.09
C LEU A 38 12.32 12.12 9.57
N ASN A 39 11.92 13.29 9.07
CA ASN A 39 11.74 13.50 7.63
C ASN A 39 13.06 13.30 6.84
N LEU A 40 14.19 13.75 7.38
CA LEU A 40 15.51 13.52 6.79
C LEU A 40 15.91 12.04 6.78
N ILE A 41 15.64 11.30 7.86
CA ILE A 41 15.93 9.87 7.96
C ILE A 41 15.07 9.07 6.98
N ILE A 42 13.76 9.37 6.91
CA ILE A 42 12.83 8.71 5.98
C ILE A 42 13.28 8.94 4.53
N GLY A 43 13.70 10.16 4.18
CA GLY A 43 14.19 10.49 2.84
C GLY A 43 15.51 9.80 2.45
N MET A 44 16.33 9.36 3.42
CA MET A 44 17.59 8.65 3.14
C MET A 44 17.42 7.13 3.02
N LEU A 45 16.43 6.54 3.69
CA LEU A 45 16.26 5.09 3.80
C LEU A 45 15.19 4.51 2.85
N ASP A 46 14.60 5.33 1.97
CA ASP A 46 13.46 4.95 1.10
C ASP A 46 12.32 4.24 1.88
N LEU A 47 12.15 4.63 3.15
CA LEU A 47 11.17 4.04 4.06
C LEU A 47 9.76 4.46 3.64
N ARG A 48 9.12 3.65 2.80
CA ARG A 48 7.70 3.76 2.48
C ARG A 48 6.86 3.18 3.62
N LEU A 49 6.70 3.99 4.67
CA LEU A 49 5.80 3.67 5.78
C LEU A 49 4.35 3.88 5.34
N ASP A 50 3.60 2.79 5.25
CA ASP A 50 2.15 2.85 5.11
C ASP A 50 1.51 3.18 6.46
N LEU A 51 0.94 4.39 6.55
CA LEU A 51 0.29 4.92 7.74
C LEU A 51 -1.23 4.69 7.75
N THR A 52 -1.77 3.98 6.75
CA THR A 52 -3.19 3.63 6.76
C THR A 52 -3.49 2.67 7.91
N PRO A 53 -4.68 2.75 8.54
CA PRO A 53 -5.01 1.94 9.72
C PRO A 53 -4.78 0.43 9.54
N ASN A 54 -4.91 -0.05 8.30
CA ASN A 54 -4.79 -1.47 7.94
C ASN A 54 -3.57 -1.78 7.06
N LYS A 55 -2.65 -0.83 6.86
CA LYS A 55 -1.48 -0.99 5.98
C LYS A 55 -1.85 -1.53 4.58
N LEU A 56 -2.94 -1.01 3.99
CA LEU A 56 -3.55 -1.54 2.77
C LEU A 56 -2.66 -1.42 1.52
N PHE A 57 -1.58 -0.64 1.60
CA PHE A 57 -0.67 -0.28 0.53
C PHE A 57 0.77 -0.77 0.79
N SER A 58 0.98 -1.71 1.71
CA SER A 58 2.29 -2.32 1.96
C SER A 58 2.20 -3.82 2.25
N LEU A 59 3.26 -4.54 1.89
CA LEU A 59 3.42 -5.96 2.22
C LEU A 59 4.17 -6.11 3.55
N SER A 60 3.85 -7.15 4.31
CA SER A 60 4.59 -7.48 5.53
C SER A 60 6.02 -7.95 5.21
N GLU A 61 6.98 -7.74 6.11
CA GLU A 61 8.37 -8.20 5.90
C GLU A 61 8.43 -9.70 5.57
N THR A 62 7.66 -10.54 6.27
CA THR A 62 7.53 -11.97 5.97
C THR A 62 7.03 -12.23 4.55
N THR A 63 6.06 -11.45 4.05
CA THR A 63 5.59 -11.57 2.67
C THR A 63 6.68 -11.17 1.68
N VAL A 64 7.41 -10.09 1.96
CA VAL A 64 8.54 -9.62 1.14
C VAL A 64 9.60 -10.71 1.04
N ASP A 65 9.95 -11.35 2.15
CA ASP A 65 10.94 -12.44 2.19
C ASP A 65 10.49 -13.63 1.35
N ILE A 66 9.23 -14.07 1.50
CA ILE A 66 8.64 -15.16 0.69
C ILE A 66 8.69 -14.83 -0.80
N LEU A 67 8.37 -13.59 -1.18
CA LEU A 67 8.36 -13.16 -2.58
C LEU A 67 9.78 -13.08 -3.18
N ASN A 68 10.78 -12.71 -2.37
CA ASN A 68 12.18 -12.69 -2.77
C ASN A 68 12.79 -14.10 -2.90
N GLU A 69 12.35 -15.04 -2.08
CA GLU A 69 12.80 -16.43 -2.08
C GLU A 69 12.05 -17.32 -3.08
N LEU A 70 11.05 -16.78 -3.76
CA LEU A 70 10.24 -17.52 -4.72
C LEU A 70 11.15 -18.14 -5.79
N ASP A 71 11.03 -19.45 -5.99
CA ASP A 71 11.84 -20.22 -6.94
C ASP A 71 11.12 -20.49 -8.26
N LYS A 72 9.82 -20.19 -8.32
CA LYS A 72 8.92 -20.46 -9.44
C LYS A 72 8.17 -19.20 -9.80
N ASP A 73 7.85 -19.07 -11.09
CA ASP A 73 7.04 -17.96 -11.57
C ASP A 73 5.56 -18.25 -11.26
N VAL A 74 4.87 -17.24 -10.75
CA VAL A 74 3.46 -17.28 -10.35
C VAL A 74 2.72 -16.21 -11.13
N GLU A 75 1.68 -16.63 -11.82
CA GLU A 75 0.78 -15.74 -12.54
C GLU A 75 -0.59 -15.74 -11.89
N ILE A 76 -1.11 -14.56 -11.60
CA ILE A 76 -2.45 -14.33 -11.05
C ILE A 76 -3.29 -13.66 -12.13
N ILE A 77 -4.41 -14.27 -12.48
CA ILE A 77 -5.27 -13.86 -13.59
C ILE A 77 -6.66 -13.56 -13.04
N GLY A 78 -7.10 -12.30 -13.12
CA GLY A 78 -8.48 -11.92 -12.81
C GLY A 78 -9.35 -11.94 -14.07
N LEU A 79 -10.50 -12.61 -14.01
CA LEU A 79 -11.43 -12.78 -15.14
C LEU A 79 -12.46 -11.64 -15.23
N PHE A 80 -11.97 -10.41 -15.39
CA PHE A 80 -12.76 -9.18 -15.53
C PHE A 80 -11.93 -8.05 -16.17
N ASP A 81 -12.59 -6.95 -16.56
CA ASP A 81 -11.96 -5.71 -16.99
C ASP A 81 -11.74 -4.79 -15.76
N ASP A 82 -10.50 -4.63 -15.33
CA ASP A 82 -10.14 -3.82 -14.16
C ASP A 82 -10.36 -2.31 -14.36
N GLY A 83 -10.42 -1.85 -15.62
CA GLY A 83 -10.75 -0.46 -15.96
C GLY A 83 -12.23 -0.12 -15.78
N THR A 84 -13.11 -1.11 -15.63
CA THR A 84 -14.56 -0.92 -15.45
C THR A 84 -15.01 -0.98 -13.99
N ILE A 85 -14.08 -1.27 -13.09
CA ILE A 85 -14.35 -1.42 -11.67
C ILE A 85 -14.53 -0.05 -11.02
N ALA A 86 -15.63 0.12 -10.27
CA ALA A 86 -15.86 1.33 -9.48
C ALA A 86 -14.78 1.48 -8.39
N SER A 87 -14.28 2.71 -8.21
CA SER A 87 -13.17 3.02 -7.29
C SER A 87 -13.43 2.60 -5.84
N ASP A 88 -14.68 2.56 -5.41
CA ASP A 88 -15.07 2.20 -4.04
C ASP A 88 -15.47 0.72 -3.88
N SER A 89 -15.27 -0.10 -4.90
CA SER A 89 -15.62 -1.52 -4.84
C SER A 89 -14.54 -2.36 -4.13
N GLU A 90 -14.96 -3.48 -3.56
CA GLU A 90 -14.07 -4.48 -2.97
C GLU A 90 -13.03 -4.99 -3.98
N TYR A 91 -13.42 -5.14 -5.25
CA TYR A 91 -12.49 -5.55 -6.31
C TYR A 91 -11.36 -4.55 -6.51
N LYS A 92 -11.60 -3.24 -6.35
CA LYS A 92 -10.54 -2.24 -6.47
C LYS A 92 -9.47 -2.46 -5.40
N GLN A 93 -9.88 -2.76 -4.17
CA GLN A 93 -8.96 -3.06 -3.07
C GLN A 93 -8.12 -4.32 -3.37
N VAL A 94 -8.74 -5.36 -3.94
CA VAL A 94 -8.02 -6.57 -4.38
C VAL A 94 -7.02 -6.24 -5.49
N THR A 95 -7.40 -5.45 -6.49
CA THR A 95 -6.46 -5.07 -7.56
C THR A 95 -5.30 -4.22 -7.05
N ASP A 96 -5.56 -3.30 -6.13
CA ASP A 96 -4.52 -2.45 -5.53
C ASP A 96 -3.56 -3.30 -4.68
N LEU A 97 -4.08 -4.27 -3.92
CA LEU A 97 -3.26 -5.25 -3.20
C LEU A 97 -2.39 -6.06 -4.17
N LEU A 98 -2.97 -6.66 -5.20
CA LEU A 98 -2.25 -7.47 -6.18
C LEU A 98 -1.19 -6.66 -6.94
N SER A 99 -1.41 -5.35 -7.14
CA SER A 99 -0.39 -4.45 -7.71
C SER A 99 0.88 -4.32 -6.85
N LEU A 100 0.80 -4.62 -5.55
CA LEU A 100 1.98 -4.69 -4.68
C LEU A 100 2.80 -5.95 -4.94
N TYR A 101 2.13 -7.06 -5.22
CA TYR A 101 2.76 -8.35 -5.53
C TYR A 101 3.39 -8.35 -6.93
N ASP A 102 2.75 -7.72 -7.92
CA ASP A 102 3.23 -7.62 -9.31
C ASP A 102 4.59 -6.89 -9.45
N LYS A 103 5.02 -6.17 -8.41
CA LYS A 103 6.34 -5.51 -8.37
C LYS A 103 7.49 -6.50 -8.21
N TYR A 104 7.21 -7.76 -7.87
CA TYR A 104 8.23 -8.78 -7.61
C TYR A 104 8.53 -9.59 -8.88
N PRO A 105 9.81 -9.90 -9.16
CA PRO A 105 10.23 -10.44 -10.47
C PRO A 105 9.56 -11.74 -10.93
N ARG A 106 9.05 -12.54 -9.98
CA ARG A 106 8.44 -13.84 -10.26
C ARG A 106 6.93 -13.85 -10.09
N VAL A 107 6.32 -12.70 -9.85
CA VAL A 107 4.86 -12.58 -9.80
C VAL A 107 4.41 -11.75 -10.99
N THR A 108 3.39 -12.23 -11.69
CA THR A 108 2.74 -11.49 -12.76
C THR A 108 1.25 -11.45 -12.51
N VAL A 109 0.66 -10.26 -12.51
CA VAL A 109 -0.77 -10.06 -12.35
C VAL A 109 -1.35 -9.51 -13.65
N ARG A 110 -2.42 -10.12 -14.15
CA ARG A 110 -3.16 -9.59 -15.31
C ARG A 110 -4.66 -9.77 -15.18
N TYR A 111 -5.39 -8.91 -15.87
CA TYR A 111 -6.84 -8.91 -15.92
C TYR A 111 -7.29 -9.15 -17.35
N VAL A 112 -8.22 -10.08 -17.55
CA VAL A 112 -8.75 -10.44 -18.86
C VAL A 112 -10.26 -10.59 -18.76
N ASP A 113 -10.99 -9.75 -19.48
CA ASP A 113 -12.45 -9.85 -19.59
C ASP A 113 -12.87 -11.03 -20.49
N PRO A 114 -13.57 -12.05 -19.96
CA PRO A 114 -14.05 -13.18 -20.75
C PRO A 114 -15.06 -12.80 -21.83
N ASP A 115 -15.79 -11.68 -21.70
CA ASP A 115 -16.70 -11.22 -22.75
C ASP A 115 -15.94 -10.67 -23.96
N ARG A 116 -14.80 -10.03 -23.72
CA ARG A 116 -13.94 -9.45 -24.76
C ARG A 116 -12.95 -10.48 -25.30
N ASN A 117 -12.62 -11.50 -24.52
CA ASN A 117 -11.77 -12.62 -24.91
C ASN A 117 -12.47 -13.97 -24.58
N PRO A 118 -13.42 -14.41 -25.43
CA PRO A 118 -14.24 -15.60 -25.15
C PRO A 118 -13.46 -16.91 -25.08
N GLY A 119 -12.22 -16.96 -25.57
CA GLY A 119 -11.37 -18.15 -25.50
C GLY A 119 -10.63 -18.33 -24.16
N ILE A 120 -10.58 -17.31 -23.30
CA ILE A 120 -9.72 -17.32 -22.11
C ILE A 120 -10.10 -18.41 -21.11
N ILE A 121 -11.40 -18.65 -20.91
CA ILE A 121 -11.90 -19.68 -19.98
C ILE A 121 -11.44 -21.06 -20.43
N ASN A 122 -11.69 -21.43 -21.69
CA ASN A 122 -11.25 -22.71 -22.25
C ASN A 122 -9.72 -22.86 -22.29
N GLN A 123 -8.97 -21.76 -22.45
CA GLN A 123 -7.51 -21.80 -22.39
C GLN A 123 -7.00 -22.10 -20.97
N LEU A 124 -7.68 -21.57 -19.94
CA LEU A 124 -7.29 -21.76 -18.56
C LEU A 124 -7.79 -23.09 -18.00
N ASP A 125 -9.01 -23.51 -18.35
CA ASP A 125 -9.68 -24.70 -17.85
C ASP A 125 -10.27 -25.54 -19.01
N PRO A 126 -9.42 -26.19 -19.83
CA PRO A 126 -9.88 -26.95 -21.00
C PRO A 126 -10.70 -28.19 -20.63
N GLU A 127 -10.55 -28.70 -19.41
CA GLU A 127 -11.22 -29.90 -18.91
C GLU A 127 -12.48 -29.56 -18.09
N ASP A 128 -12.83 -28.26 -17.97
CA ASP A 128 -13.99 -27.76 -17.20
C ASP A 128 -14.02 -28.27 -15.74
N THR A 129 -12.86 -28.23 -15.07
CA THR A 129 -12.66 -28.76 -13.70
C THR A 129 -12.55 -27.68 -12.62
N LEU A 130 -12.25 -26.45 -13.03
CA LEU A 130 -12.11 -25.30 -12.14
C LEU A 130 -13.41 -24.49 -12.03
N ASP A 131 -14.40 -24.75 -12.89
CA ASP A 131 -15.69 -24.05 -12.93
C ASP A 131 -15.48 -22.52 -12.97
N LEU A 132 -14.73 -22.07 -13.98
CA LEU A 132 -14.31 -20.67 -14.11
C LEU A 132 -15.44 -19.80 -14.66
N GLY A 133 -15.71 -18.70 -13.97
CA GLY A 133 -16.66 -17.66 -14.35
C GLY A 133 -16.06 -16.26 -14.34
N LYS A 134 -16.91 -15.27 -14.62
CA LYS A 134 -16.54 -13.86 -14.52
C LYS A 134 -16.22 -13.50 -13.07
N LYS A 135 -15.23 -12.61 -12.89
CA LYS A 135 -14.73 -12.14 -11.59
C LYS A 135 -13.99 -13.19 -10.76
N ASP A 136 -13.81 -14.39 -11.29
CA ASP A 136 -12.94 -15.38 -10.67
C ASP A 136 -11.48 -14.98 -10.83
N PHE A 137 -10.66 -15.45 -9.89
CA PHE A 137 -9.22 -15.36 -9.97
C PHE A 137 -8.62 -16.75 -10.15
N VAL A 138 -7.66 -16.86 -11.06
CA VAL A 138 -6.90 -18.09 -11.31
C VAL A 138 -5.43 -17.84 -11.01
N VAL A 139 -4.83 -18.71 -10.22
CA VAL A 139 -3.38 -18.73 -10.00
C VAL A 139 -2.77 -19.87 -10.79
N ARG A 140 -1.71 -19.56 -11.53
CA ARG A 140 -0.98 -20.48 -12.39
C ARG A 140 0.50 -20.44 -12.10
N SER A 141 1.14 -21.60 -12.03
CA SER A 141 2.59 -21.72 -11.85
C SER A 141 3.10 -23.02 -12.47
N THR A 142 4.37 -23.05 -12.89
CA THR A 142 5.00 -24.28 -13.41
C THR A 142 5.83 -24.93 -12.30
N VAL A 143 5.43 -26.14 -11.91
CA VAL A 143 6.09 -26.93 -10.86
C VAL A 143 6.67 -28.19 -11.51
N ASN A 144 8.00 -28.34 -11.48
CA ASN A 144 8.69 -29.49 -12.08
C ASN A 144 8.34 -29.73 -13.56
N GLY A 145 8.19 -28.64 -14.33
CA GLY A 145 7.81 -28.70 -15.75
C GLY A 145 6.31 -28.97 -16.00
N VAL A 146 5.51 -29.10 -14.94
CA VAL A 146 4.06 -29.29 -15.05
C VAL A 146 3.35 -28.02 -14.64
N GLU A 147 2.50 -27.50 -15.53
CA GLU A 147 1.63 -26.37 -15.22
C GLU A 147 0.60 -26.79 -14.16
N LYS A 148 0.54 -26.02 -13.08
CA LYS A 148 -0.45 -26.14 -12.01
C LYS A 148 -1.32 -24.90 -12.03
N LYS A 149 -2.63 -25.09 -11.99
CA LYS A 149 -3.65 -24.03 -11.93
C LYS A 149 -4.57 -24.27 -10.75
N LYS A 150 -5.06 -23.19 -10.17
CA LYS A 150 -6.07 -23.23 -9.12
C LYS A 150 -6.95 -21.99 -9.16
N LYS A 151 -8.27 -22.17 -9.10
CA LYS A 151 -9.23 -21.11 -8.82
C LYS A 151 -9.10 -20.68 -7.35
N LEU A 152 -9.07 -19.37 -7.11
CA LEU A 152 -9.10 -18.83 -5.75
C LEU A 152 -10.55 -18.79 -5.25
N GLU A 153 -10.77 -19.40 -4.11
CA GLU A 153 -12.04 -19.34 -3.38
C GLU A 153 -11.95 -18.20 -2.37
N TYR A 154 -12.90 -17.26 -2.43
CA TYR A 154 -12.95 -16.07 -1.56
C TYR A 154 -14.38 -15.72 -1.16
#